data_AF-A0A815TEM4-F1
#
_entry.id   AF-A0A815TEM4-F1
#
_cell.length_a   1.000
_cell.length_b   1.000
_cell.length_c   1.000
_cell.angle_alpha   90.00
_cell.angle_beta   90.00
_cell.angle_gamma   90.00
#
_symmetry.space_group_name_H-M   'P 1'
#
loop_
_entity.id
_entity.type
_entity.pdbx_description
1 polymer ?
#
loop_
_entity_poly.entity_id
_entity_poly.type
_entity_poly.pdbx_seq_one_letter_code
_entity_poly.pdbx_strand_id
1 'polypeptide(L)'
;MTRLCTFVLLLLSGLFAQNSIQASLYSCNRTASCGCSQNPVNINSRIVGGETASSHSWGWAVSIRRSTTRHFCGGSIISPNYILTAAHCVDGISLLRTDLTIAVGSDNLLDNEGQRILVAQIFMYSGYNSLTKENDIAILRLKKAISFRDRNIARICLPPASDLDATVFPQINSTLVAIGWGHTSMSGSLSNTLQQVTVNAVGNRESKCRNSIHNVDLQFCAAVNGGGKDTCQGDSGGPLMFFSNENQQWMLAGVTSYGRGCGLTDYAGVYTRASAYTKWIVSMVGDDINFEGNSAQMNTVSNIFYSGILALIILTHSFL
;
A
#
# COMPACT_ATOMS: atom_id res chain seq x y z
N MET A 1 30.15 53.00 56.56
CA MET A 1 28.71 53.27 56.33
C MET A 1 28.38 52.80 54.91
N THR A 2 27.22 52.15 54.69
CA THR A 2 26.39 52.12 53.44
C THR A 2 27.03 52.07 52.04
N ARG A 3 26.56 51.30 51.03
CA ARG A 3 25.51 50.26 50.89
C ARG A 3 25.51 49.78 49.41
N LEU A 4 25.07 48.53 49.11
CA LEU A 4 24.69 48.03 47.75
C LEU A 4 25.86 48.00 46.71
N CYS A 5 25.93 47.23 45.61
CA CYS A 5 25.08 46.35 44.78
C CYS A 5 26.03 45.26 44.17
N THR A 6 25.68 44.11 43.56
CA THR A 6 24.44 43.33 43.32
C THR A 6 24.85 41.88 42.99
N PHE A 7 23.98 40.88 43.20
CA PHE A 7 24.17 39.49 42.75
C PHE A 7 24.15 39.36 41.21
N VAL A 8 25.11 38.64 40.62
CA VAL A 8 24.99 38.07 39.27
C VAL A 8 25.41 36.61 39.29
N LEU A 9 24.46 35.72 39.60
CA LEU A 9 24.60 34.31 39.19
C LEU A 9 24.31 34.23 37.70
N LEU A 10 25.33 33.86 36.91
CA LEU A 10 25.16 33.49 35.51
C LEU A 10 24.39 32.17 35.44
N LEU A 11 23.08 32.26 35.20
CA LEU A 11 22.25 31.12 34.80
C LEU A 11 22.65 30.68 33.38
N LEU A 12 23.65 29.80 33.29
CA LEU A 12 23.90 28.99 32.10
C LEU A 12 22.83 27.89 31.98
N SER A 13 21.56 28.29 31.84
CA SER A 13 20.53 27.43 31.27
C SER A 13 20.74 27.34 29.76
N GLY A 14 21.84 26.70 29.35
CA GLY A 14 22.09 26.37 27.96
C GLY A 14 20.94 25.51 27.46
N LEU A 15 20.23 25.98 26.44
CA LEU A 15 19.16 25.21 25.83
C LEU A 15 19.78 23.95 25.19
N PHE A 16 19.68 22.83 25.90
CA PHE A 16 19.62 21.54 25.25
C PHE A 16 18.34 21.51 24.43
N ALA A 17 18.43 21.99 23.19
CA ALA A 17 17.47 21.69 22.15
C ALA A 17 17.48 20.17 21.96
N GLN A 18 16.63 19.48 22.71
CA GLN A 18 16.37 18.06 22.51
C GLN A 18 15.86 17.93 21.08
N ASN A 19 16.76 17.48 20.21
CA ASN A 19 16.52 17.37 18.79
C ASN A 19 15.69 16.11 18.54
N SER A 20 14.44 16.15 19.01
CA SER A 20 13.55 15.01 19.08
C SER A 20 13.32 14.42 17.70
N ILE A 21 13.46 13.11 17.61
CA ILE A 21 13.18 12.33 16.41
C ILE A 21 11.67 12.41 16.20
N GLN A 22 11.23 13.24 15.26
CA GLN A 22 9.81 13.42 14.98
C GLN A 22 9.30 12.30 14.08
N ALA A 23 9.07 11.16 14.73
CA ALA A 23 8.30 10.05 14.20
C ALA A 23 6.85 10.47 13.92
N SER A 24 6.37 10.17 12.72
CA SER A 24 4.96 10.33 12.35
C SER A 24 4.22 9.04 12.69
N LEU A 25 3.30 9.11 13.65
CA LEU A 25 2.44 8.00 14.04
C LEU A 25 1.10 8.10 13.29
N TYR A 26 0.83 7.15 12.41
CA TYR A 26 -0.42 7.07 11.65
C TYR A 26 -1.40 6.11 12.32
N SER A 27 -2.49 6.68 12.84
CA SER A 27 -3.63 5.95 13.41
C SER A 27 -4.79 5.97 12.43
N CYS A 28 -5.21 4.79 11.99
CA CYS A 28 -6.29 4.61 11.02
C CYS A 28 -7.65 4.36 11.69
N ASN A 29 -8.74 4.58 10.95
CA ASN A 29 -10.08 4.26 11.41
C ASN A 29 -10.28 2.73 11.43
N ARG A 30 -10.39 2.17 12.65
CA ARG A 30 -10.54 0.72 12.88
C ARG A 30 -11.90 0.14 12.50
N THR A 31 -12.92 0.97 12.24
CA THR A 31 -14.21 0.49 11.70
C THR A 31 -14.21 0.40 10.17
N ALA A 32 -13.19 0.94 9.51
CA ALA A 32 -13.13 0.97 8.07
C ALA A 32 -12.71 -0.38 7.49
N SER A 33 -13.38 -0.81 6.42
CA SER A 33 -13.24 -2.15 5.84
C SER A 33 -11.91 -2.38 5.10
N CYS A 34 -11.13 -1.33 4.85
CA CYS A 34 -9.81 -1.35 4.22
C CYS A 34 -8.90 -0.24 4.80
N GLY A 35 -7.61 -0.28 4.46
CA GLY A 35 -6.67 0.80 4.72
C GLY A 35 -6.27 0.96 6.19
N CYS A 36 -6.58 -0.03 7.03
CA CYS A 36 -6.25 0.02 8.46
C CYS A 36 -5.68 -1.31 8.97
N SER A 37 -4.47 -1.25 9.52
CA SER A 37 -3.82 -2.35 10.26
C SER A 37 -4.13 -2.22 11.76
N GLN A 38 -4.13 -3.34 12.50
CA GLN A 38 -4.32 -3.29 13.96
C GLN A 38 -3.13 -2.68 14.72
N ASN A 39 -1.92 -2.89 14.19
CA ASN A 39 -0.67 -2.30 14.67
C ASN A 39 -0.48 -0.94 13.98
N PRO A 40 -0.15 0.14 14.73
CA PRO A 40 0.00 1.47 14.14
C PRO A 40 1.25 1.54 13.25
N VAL A 41 1.18 2.37 12.21
CA VAL A 41 2.33 2.66 11.35
C VAL A 41 3.11 3.82 11.97
N ASN A 42 4.38 3.59 12.26
CA ASN A 42 5.33 4.61 12.70
C ASN A 42 6.37 4.82 11.59
N ILE A 43 6.55 6.06 11.15
CA ILE A 43 7.50 6.44 10.09
C ILE A 43 8.42 7.55 10.58
N ASN A 44 9.73 7.34 10.50
CA ASN A 44 10.72 8.33 10.91
C ASN A 44 11.03 9.30 9.77
N SER A 45 10.47 10.52 9.87
CA SER A 45 10.64 11.60 8.88
C SER A 45 12.10 12.03 8.62
N ARG A 46 13.05 11.65 9.49
CA ARG A 46 14.47 12.00 9.36
C ARG A 46 15.33 10.90 8.70
N ILE A 47 14.81 9.68 8.50
CA ILE A 47 15.62 8.60 7.93
C ILE A 47 15.60 8.68 6.40
N VAL A 48 16.66 9.27 5.85
CA VAL A 48 16.94 9.25 4.41
C VAL A 48 17.36 7.85 3.99
N GLY A 49 16.37 7.01 3.67
CA GLY A 49 16.62 5.80 2.91
C GLY A 49 15.89 4.53 3.25
N GLY A 50 14.69 4.69 3.78
CA GLY A 50 13.93 3.59 4.30
C GLY A 50 14.46 3.09 5.64
N GLU A 51 13.57 2.41 6.33
CA GLU A 51 13.77 1.85 7.65
C GLU A 51 13.04 0.51 7.72
N THR A 52 13.43 -0.33 8.68
CA THR A 52 12.64 -1.51 9.02
C THR A 52 11.24 -1.07 9.43
N ALA A 53 10.23 -1.61 8.75
CA ALA A 53 8.86 -1.31 9.07
C ALA A 53 8.52 -1.72 10.51
N SER A 54 7.61 -1.00 11.15
CA SER A 54 7.08 -1.44 12.45
C SER A 54 6.43 -2.82 12.31
N SER A 55 6.69 -3.73 13.25
CA SER A 55 6.31 -5.13 13.10
C SER A 55 4.80 -5.29 12.86
N HIS A 56 4.47 -6.06 11.82
CA HIS A 56 3.11 -6.26 11.30
C HIS A 56 2.25 -4.97 11.13
N SER A 57 2.86 -3.81 10.86
CA SER A 57 2.14 -2.53 10.65
C SER A 57 1.52 -2.37 9.26
N TRP A 58 1.98 -3.14 8.27
CA TRP A 58 1.50 -3.13 6.89
C TRP A 58 0.75 -4.42 6.56
N GLY A 59 -0.45 -4.62 7.11
CA GLY A 59 -1.16 -5.90 7.04
C GLY A 59 -1.57 -6.37 5.64
N TRP A 60 -1.47 -5.51 4.63
CA TRP A 60 -1.72 -5.81 3.21
C TRP A 60 -0.45 -6.14 2.41
N ALA A 61 0.73 -6.14 3.03
CA ALA A 61 1.98 -6.51 2.36
C ALA A 61 1.95 -7.98 1.93
N VAL A 62 2.30 -8.25 0.67
CA VAL A 62 2.34 -9.60 0.12
C VAL A 62 3.74 -9.92 -0.39
N SER A 63 4.29 -11.06 0.04
CA SER A 63 5.48 -11.67 -0.55
C SER A 63 5.04 -12.70 -1.60
N ILE A 64 5.30 -12.45 -2.88
CA ILE A 64 5.00 -13.38 -3.97
C ILE A 64 6.23 -14.27 -4.20
N ARG A 65 6.01 -15.59 -4.17
CA ARG A 65 7.06 -16.61 -4.09
C ARG A 65 6.94 -17.63 -5.23
N ARG A 66 8.07 -17.94 -5.89
CA ARG A 66 8.20 -19.08 -6.82
C ARG A 66 8.68 -20.31 -6.06
N SER A 67 8.22 -21.50 -6.48
CA SER A 67 8.52 -22.78 -5.84
C SER A 67 8.17 -22.78 -4.34
N THR A 68 7.08 -22.09 -3.98
CA THR A 68 6.58 -21.83 -2.62
C THR A 68 7.47 -21.02 -1.67
N THR A 69 8.80 -21.03 -1.82
CA THR A 69 9.74 -20.47 -0.84
C THR A 69 10.39 -19.15 -1.25
N ARG A 70 10.75 -18.98 -2.53
CA ARG A 70 11.62 -17.89 -2.98
C ARG A 70 10.83 -16.64 -3.36
N HIS A 71 10.88 -15.62 -2.49
CA HIS A 71 10.40 -14.26 -2.79
C HIS A 71 11.06 -13.72 -4.06
N PHE A 72 10.29 -13.00 -4.87
CA PHE A 72 10.81 -12.31 -6.06
C PHE A 72 10.04 -11.02 -6.43
N CYS A 73 8.80 -10.86 -5.96
CA CYS A 73 7.99 -9.65 -6.11
C CYS A 73 7.12 -9.40 -4.89
N GLY A 74 6.79 -8.14 -4.64
CA GLY A 74 5.74 -7.71 -3.75
C GLY A 74 4.34 -7.79 -4.36
N GLY A 75 3.34 -7.54 -3.53
CA GLY A 75 1.94 -7.40 -3.91
C GLY A 75 1.12 -6.73 -2.81
N SER A 76 -0.16 -6.53 -3.08
CA SER A 76 -1.12 -5.90 -2.16
C SER A 76 -2.37 -6.75 -1.99
N ILE A 77 -2.79 -6.99 -0.74
CA ILE A 77 -4.12 -7.57 -0.46
C ILE A 77 -5.18 -6.51 -0.77
N ILE A 78 -5.99 -6.75 -1.80
CA ILE A 78 -7.12 -5.86 -2.19
C ILE A 78 -8.48 -6.43 -1.75
N SER A 79 -8.58 -7.76 -1.63
CA SER A 79 -9.76 -8.48 -1.14
C SER A 79 -9.36 -9.88 -0.64
N PRO A 80 -10.28 -10.68 -0.05
CA PRO A 80 -9.95 -12.03 0.45
C PRO A 80 -9.40 -12.99 -0.59
N ASN A 81 -9.86 -12.91 -1.84
CA ASN A 81 -9.50 -13.87 -2.88
C ASN A 81 -8.49 -13.33 -3.90
N TYR A 82 -8.12 -12.05 -3.83
CA TYR A 82 -7.34 -11.38 -4.87
C TYR A 82 -6.19 -10.52 -4.33
N ILE A 83 -5.03 -10.68 -4.97
CA ILE A 83 -3.83 -9.89 -4.76
C ILE A 83 -3.57 -9.03 -6.01
N LEU A 84 -3.23 -7.75 -5.82
CA LEU A 84 -2.74 -6.87 -6.88
C LEU A 84 -1.21 -6.89 -6.91
N THR A 85 -0.62 -6.91 -8.11
CA THR A 85 0.84 -6.86 -8.32
C THR A 85 1.15 -6.29 -9.73
N ALA A 86 2.42 -6.25 -10.12
CA ALA A 86 2.85 -5.84 -11.45
C ALA A 86 2.73 -6.99 -12.46
N ALA A 87 2.45 -6.70 -13.73
CA ALA A 87 2.35 -7.72 -14.77
C ALA A 87 3.71 -8.38 -15.05
N HIS A 88 4.80 -7.62 -15.02
CA HIS A 88 6.16 -8.13 -15.27
C HIS A 88 6.62 -9.20 -14.26
N CYS A 89 6.02 -9.24 -13.05
CA CYS A 89 6.28 -10.28 -12.06
C CYS A 89 5.81 -11.67 -12.53
N VAL A 90 4.70 -11.69 -13.27
CA VAL A 90 3.96 -12.91 -13.64
C VAL A 90 3.93 -13.20 -15.14
N ASP A 91 4.44 -12.27 -15.96
CA ASP A 91 4.70 -12.48 -17.39
C ASP A 91 5.53 -13.76 -17.62
N GLY A 92 5.10 -14.57 -18.59
CA GLY A 92 5.67 -15.89 -18.89
C GLY A 92 5.48 -16.98 -17.82
N ILE A 93 4.83 -16.75 -16.67
CA ILE A 93 4.60 -17.81 -15.66
C ILE A 93 3.45 -18.73 -16.09
N SER A 94 3.75 -20.03 -16.20
CA SER A 94 2.74 -21.08 -16.36
C SER A 94 2.46 -21.77 -15.01
N LEU A 95 1.25 -21.59 -14.47
CA LEU A 95 0.82 -22.26 -13.23
C LEU A 95 0.77 -23.80 -13.34
N LEU A 96 0.80 -24.36 -14.55
CA LEU A 96 0.92 -25.81 -14.76
C LEU A 96 2.35 -26.34 -14.53
N ARG A 97 3.34 -25.44 -14.44
CA ARG A 97 4.78 -25.76 -14.34
C ARG A 97 5.48 -25.04 -13.18
N THR A 98 4.76 -24.25 -12.39
CA THR A 98 5.35 -23.41 -11.34
C THR A 98 4.34 -23.19 -10.22
N ASP A 99 4.66 -23.70 -9.03
CA ASP A 99 3.96 -23.34 -7.81
C ASP A 99 4.24 -21.88 -7.45
N LEU A 100 3.28 -21.03 -7.80
CA LEU A 100 3.24 -19.62 -7.41
C LEU A 100 2.41 -19.50 -6.13
N THR A 101 3.02 -18.97 -5.08
CA THR A 101 2.44 -18.86 -3.74
C THR A 101 2.55 -17.41 -3.26
N ILE A 102 1.56 -16.94 -2.52
CA ILE A 102 1.65 -15.69 -1.76
C ILE A 102 1.87 -16.01 -0.27
N ALA A 103 2.65 -15.17 0.42
CA ALA A 103 2.78 -15.14 1.87
C ALA A 103 2.34 -13.78 2.40
N VAL A 104 1.50 -13.79 3.45
CA VAL A 104 0.88 -12.60 4.07
C VAL A 104 0.79 -12.74 5.59
N GLY A 105 0.77 -11.63 6.33
CA GLY A 105 0.65 -11.62 7.81
C GLY A 105 1.98 -11.73 8.58
N SER A 106 3.09 -11.93 7.86
CA SER A 106 4.46 -11.92 8.39
C SER A 106 5.20 -10.68 7.87
N ASP A 107 6.14 -10.15 8.67
CA ASP A 107 7.11 -9.15 8.23
C ASP A 107 8.48 -9.74 7.86
N ASN A 108 8.72 -11.05 8.06
CA ASN A 108 10.01 -11.71 7.81
C ASN A 108 9.92 -12.85 6.78
N LEU A 109 10.67 -12.75 5.68
CA LEU A 109 10.65 -13.75 4.60
C LEU A 109 11.00 -15.18 5.06
N LEU A 110 11.79 -15.32 6.12
CA LEU A 110 12.35 -16.59 6.61
C LEU A 110 11.52 -17.28 7.69
N ASP A 111 10.54 -16.60 8.29
CA ASP A 111 9.72 -17.19 9.36
C ASP A 111 8.70 -18.22 8.81
N ASN A 112 7.82 -18.72 9.67
CA ASN A 112 6.66 -19.54 9.28
C ASN A 112 5.33 -18.92 9.77
N GLU A 113 5.31 -17.60 9.96
CA GLU A 113 4.14 -16.87 10.44
C GLU A 113 3.18 -16.50 9.29
N GLY A 114 1.96 -16.12 9.67
CA GLY A 114 0.92 -15.72 8.74
C GLY A 114 0.38 -16.88 7.88
N GLN A 115 0.02 -16.59 6.63
CA GLN A 115 -0.64 -17.52 5.71
C GLN A 115 0.12 -17.65 4.39
N ARG A 116 0.30 -18.90 3.93
CA ARG A 116 0.84 -19.25 2.61
C ARG A 116 -0.25 -19.85 1.75
N ILE A 117 -0.55 -19.23 0.60
CA ILE A 117 -1.68 -19.60 -0.25
C ILE A 117 -1.23 -19.71 -1.72
N LEU A 118 -1.57 -20.82 -2.38
CA LEU A 118 -1.31 -21.02 -3.80
C LEU A 118 -2.18 -20.09 -4.66
N VAL A 119 -1.60 -19.59 -5.75
CA VAL A 119 -2.33 -18.88 -6.80
C VAL A 119 -3.13 -19.90 -7.64
N ALA A 120 -4.39 -19.59 -7.89
CA ALA A 120 -5.30 -20.34 -8.75
C ALA A 120 -5.25 -19.86 -10.20
N GLN A 121 -5.19 -18.53 -10.40
CA GLN A 121 -5.28 -17.90 -11.70
C GLN A 121 -4.54 -16.57 -11.71
N ILE A 122 -3.94 -16.23 -12.85
CA ILE A 122 -3.24 -14.98 -13.10
C ILE A 122 -4.05 -14.20 -14.14
N PHE A 123 -4.30 -12.92 -13.88
CA PHE A 123 -4.95 -11.99 -14.79
C PHE A 123 -4.05 -10.78 -15.03
N MET A 124 -3.28 -10.79 -16.12
CA MET A 124 -2.55 -9.62 -16.57
C MET A 124 -3.50 -8.68 -17.33
N TYR A 125 -3.27 -7.38 -17.25
CA TYR A 125 -3.98 -6.43 -18.13
C TYR A 125 -3.60 -6.70 -19.60
N SER A 126 -4.59 -6.77 -20.48
CA SER A 126 -4.39 -7.23 -21.88
C SER A 126 -3.48 -6.33 -22.72
N GLY A 127 -3.37 -5.05 -22.36
CA GLY A 127 -2.46 -4.08 -22.98
C GLY A 127 -1.04 -4.04 -22.41
N TYR A 128 -0.61 -4.99 -21.57
CA TYR A 128 0.74 -4.98 -20.99
C TYR A 128 1.83 -5.01 -22.06
N ASN A 129 2.71 -4.00 -22.02
CA ASN A 129 3.85 -3.89 -22.92
C ASN A 129 5.16 -4.13 -22.14
N SER A 130 5.83 -5.24 -22.43
CA SER A 130 7.05 -5.65 -21.73
C SER A 130 8.27 -4.77 -22.01
N LEU A 131 8.25 -3.94 -23.06
CA LEU A 131 9.32 -2.99 -23.39
C LEU A 131 9.15 -1.64 -22.67
N THR A 132 7.96 -1.04 -22.72
CA THR A 132 7.66 0.28 -22.12
C THR A 132 7.17 0.22 -20.68
N LYS A 133 6.83 -0.98 -20.18
CA LYS A 133 6.11 -1.22 -18.92
C LYS A 133 4.80 -0.43 -18.81
N GLU A 134 4.17 -0.15 -19.93
CA GLU A 134 2.78 0.32 -19.94
C GLU A 134 1.84 -0.82 -19.56
N ASN A 135 0.76 -0.48 -18.85
CA ASN A 135 -0.19 -1.44 -18.29
C ASN A 135 0.45 -2.55 -17.43
N ASP A 136 1.52 -2.21 -16.71
CA ASP A 136 2.24 -3.13 -15.83
C ASP A 136 1.47 -3.38 -14.52
N ILE A 137 0.37 -4.12 -14.65
CA ILE A 137 -0.54 -4.49 -13.55
C ILE A 137 -1.16 -5.87 -13.79
N ALA A 138 -1.25 -6.66 -12.73
CA ALA A 138 -1.86 -7.98 -12.73
C ALA A 138 -2.59 -8.26 -11.42
N ILE A 139 -3.62 -9.10 -11.52
CA ILE A 139 -4.39 -9.63 -10.39
C ILE A 139 -4.14 -11.13 -10.27
N LEU A 140 -3.85 -11.60 -9.06
CA LEU A 140 -3.70 -13.02 -8.75
C LEU A 140 -4.92 -13.47 -7.94
N ARG A 141 -5.69 -14.43 -8.48
CA ARG A 141 -6.76 -15.09 -7.73
C ARG A 141 -6.18 -16.26 -6.95
N LEU A 142 -6.55 -16.39 -5.68
CA LEU A 142 -6.02 -17.40 -4.77
C LEU A 142 -6.84 -18.69 -4.81
N LYS A 143 -6.21 -19.85 -4.52
CA LYS A 143 -6.91 -21.15 -4.36
C LYS A 143 -7.76 -21.23 -3.08
N LYS A 144 -7.54 -20.31 -2.13
CA LYS A 144 -8.28 -20.20 -0.87
C LYS A 144 -8.33 -18.73 -0.46
N ALA A 145 -9.45 -18.29 0.10
CA ALA A 145 -9.55 -16.95 0.68
C ALA A 145 -8.59 -16.75 1.86
N ILE A 146 -8.02 -15.55 1.96
CA ILE A 146 -7.23 -15.10 3.11
C ILE A 146 -8.13 -14.99 4.34
N SER A 147 -7.68 -15.55 5.47
CA SER A 147 -8.37 -15.44 6.75
C SER A 147 -7.97 -14.15 7.47
N PHE A 148 -8.85 -13.15 7.49
CA PHE A 148 -8.72 -11.91 8.28
C PHE A 148 -8.97 -12.09 9.79
N ARG A 149 -9.00 -13.33 10.29
CA ARG A 149 -8.95 -13.60 11.75
C ARG A 149 -7.58 -13.30 12.36
N ASP A 150 -6.55 -13.26 11.51
CA ASP A 150 -5.21 -12.85 11.89
C ASP A 150 -5.15 -11.32 11.97
N ARG A 151 -4.79 -10.78 13.15
CA ARG A 151 -4.68 -9.34 13.42
C ARG A 151 -3.58 -8.66 12.60
N ASN A 152 -2.63 -9.44 12.09
CA ASN A 152 -1.50 -8.97 11.29
C ASN A 152 -1.88 -8.80 9.81
N ILE A 153 -3.13 -9.10 9.43
CA ILE A 153 -3.61 -9.06 8.04
C ILE A 153 -4.73 -8.03 7.89
N ALA A 154 -4.59 -7.19 6.85
CA ALA A 154 -5.55 -6.17 6.45
C ALA A 154 -5.51 -6.03 4.93
N ARG A 155 -6.50 -5.34 4.33
CA ARG A 155 -6.49 -5.01 2.89
C ARG A 155 -6.23 -3.51 2.69
N ILE A 156 -5.51 -3.14 1.64
CA ILE A 156 -5.32 -1.73 1.26
C ILE A 156 -6.62 -1.20 0.62
N CYS A 157 -6.93 0.08 0.78
CA CYS A 157 -8.02 0.68 0.01
C CYS A 157 -7.57 1.00 -1.42
N LEU A 158 -8.45 0.77 -2.40
CA LEU A 158 -8.24 1.25 -3.77
C LEU A 158 -8.64 2.73 -3.89
N PRO A 159 -8.03 3.50 -4.80
CA PRO A 159 -8.50 4.84 -5.13
C PRO A 159 -9.89 4.77 -5.78
N PRO A 160 -10.79 5.75 -5.54
CA PRO A 160 -12.17 5.70 -6.00
C PRO A 160 -12.31 5.58 -7.53
N ALA A 161 -13.36 4.90 -7.99
CA ALA A 161 -13.59 4.61 -9.40
C ALA A 161 -14.22 5.78 -10.21
N SER A 162 -14.18 6.99 -9.68
CA SER A 162 -14.92 8.16 -10.18
C SER A 162 -14.47 8.61 -11.57
N ASP A 163 -15.42 9.08 -12.39
CA ASP A 163 -15.19 9.76 -13.68
C ASP A 163 -14.62 11.19 -13.56
N LEU A 164 -14.16 11.59 -12.37
CA LEU A 164 -13.18 12.66 -12.28
C LEU A 164 -11.94 12.16 -13.03
N ASP A 165 -11.57 12.85 -14.11
CA ASP A 165 -10.51 12.47 -15.04
C ASP A 165 -9.27 11.89 -14.33
N ALA A 166 -8.49 11.10 -15.07
CA ALA A 166 -7.16 10.62 -14.65
C ALA A 166 -6.13 11.73 -14.35
N THR A 167 -6.58 12.98 -14.20
CA THR A 167 -5.95 14.16 -13.58
C THR A 167 -5.15 13.87 -12.30
N VAL A 168 -3.95 13.33 -12.52
CA VAL A 168 -2.77 13.44 -11.65
C VAL A 168 -3.04 13.04 -10.19
N PHE A 169 -3.57 11.83 -10.00
CA PHE A 169 -3.50 11.15 -8.71
C PHE A 169 -2.34 10.14 -8.70
N PRO A 170 -1.40 10.19 -7.72
CA PRO A 170 -1.31 11.13 -6.60
C PRO A 170 -0.83 12.53 -7.02
N GLN A 171 -1.20 13.55 -6.24
CA GLN A 171 -0.80 14.93 -6.49
C GLN A 171 0.72 15.09 -6.41
N ILE A 172 1.30 15.95 -7.26
CA ILE A 172 2.74 16.27 -7.23
C ILE A 172 3.15 16.79 -5.85
N ASN A 173 4.34 16.41 -5.38
CA ASN A 173 4.90 16.65 -4.04
C ASN A 173 4.16 15.97 -2.88
N SER A 174 3.03 15.27 -3.08
CA SER A 174 2.39 14.51 -2.01
C SER A 174 3.35 13.45 -1.43
N THR A 175 3.28 13.27 -0.11
CA THR A 175 4.07 12.27 0.62
C THR A 175 3.46 10.90 0.44
N LEU A 176 4.28 9.96 -0.06
CA LEU A 176 3.92 8.58 -0.34
C LEU A 176 4.84 7.63 0.42
N VAL A 177 4.37 6.40 0.64
CA VAL A 177 5.12 5.34 1.33
C VAL A 177 5.15 4.10 0.46
N ALA A 178 6.34 3.64 0.10
CA ALA A 178 6.56 2.33 -0.50
C ALA A 178 6.99 1.33 0.58
N ILE A 179 6.63 0.05 0.40
CA ILE A 179 7.04 -1.05 1.28
C ILE A 179 7.48 -2.26 0.47
N GLY A 180 8.39 -3.06 1.03
CA GLY A 180 8.82 -4.30 0.41
C GLY A 180 10.01 -4.96 1.09
N TRP A 181 10.44 -6.08 0.51
CA TRP A 181 11.59 -6.88 0.95
C TRP A 181 12.75 -6.80 -0.05
N GLY A 182 12.74 -5.79 -0.91
CA GLY A 182 13.72 -5.58 -1.95
C GLY A 182 15.14 -5.36 -1.44
N HIS A 183 16.04 -5.20 -2.40
CA HIS A 183 17.44 -4.94 -2.14
C HIS A 183 17.62 -3.59 -1.43
N THR A 184 18.24 -3.60 -0.24
CA THR A 184 18.50 -2.36 0.54
C THR A 184 19.62 -1.49 -0.03
N SER A 185 20.31 -1.97 -1.08
CA SER A 185 21.32 -1.25 -1.85
C SER A 185 21.48 -1.89 -3.24
N MET A 186 22.01 -1.14 -4.21
CA MET A 186 22.12 -1.55 -5.62
C MET A 186 22.86 -2.88 -5.84
N SER A 187 23.79 -3.26 -4.95
CA SER A 187 24.52 -4.54 -4.97
C SER A 187 24.28 -5.39 -3.71
N GLY A 188 23.22 -5.10 -2.96
CA GLY A 188 22.86 -5.83 -1.75
C GLY A 188 22.15 -7.17 -2.02
N SER A 189 21.67 -7.80 -0.96
CA SER A 189 20.65 -8.85 -1.03
C SER A 189 19.26 -8.28 -0.76
N LEU A 190 18.22 -9.07 -1.04
CA LEU A 190 16.89 -8.88 -0.45
C LEU A 190 16.99 -8.69 1.08
N SER A 191 16.12 -7.84 1.63
CA SER A 191 15.91 -7.77 3.08
C SER A 191 15.05 -8.93 3.53
N ASN A 192 15.44 -9.62 4.60
CA ASN A 192 14.56 -10.61 5.22
C ASN A 192 13.37 -9.94 5.91
N THR A 193 13.57 -8.78 6.54
CA THR A 193 12.51 -8.04 7.25
C THR A 193 11.94 -6.91 6.38
N LEU A 194 10.62 -6.73 6.42
CA LEU A 194 9.89 -5.73 5.64
C LEU A 194 10.48 -4.33 5.90
N GLN A 195 10.78 -3.63 4.82
CA GLN A 195 11.25 -2.25 4.82
C GLN A 195 10.11 -1.32 4.38
N GLN A 196 10.17 -0.07 4.82
CA GLN A 196 9.32 1.01 4.37
C GLN A 196 10.17 2.22 3.98
N VAL A 197 9.77 3.01 2.99
CA VAL A 197 10.46 4.25 2.61
C VAL A 197 9.46 5.35 2.25
N THR A 198 9.72 6.57 2.75
CA THR A 198 8.97 7.77 2.38
C THR A 198 9.57 8.39 1.12
N VAL A 199 8.73 8.65 0.13
CA VAL A 199 9.06 9.31 -1.14
C VAL A 199 8.03 10.40 -1.44
N ASN A 200 8.33 11.32 -2.35
CA ASN A 200 7.36 12.31 -2.83
C ASN A 200 7.01 12.04 -4.30
N ALA A 201 5.75 12.27 -4.65
CA ALA A 201 5.31 12.25 -6.05
C ALA A 201 6.06 13.32 -6.86
N VAL A 202 6.68 12.92 -7.97
CA VAL A 202 7.52 13.78 -8.81
C VAL A 202 6.71 14.25 -10.02
N GLY A 203 6.85 15.52 -10.39
CA GLY A 203 6.15 16.07 -11.55
C GLY A 203 6.69 15.52 -12.88
N ASN A 204 5.80 15.14 -13.80
CA ASN A 204 6.15 14.59 -15.12
C ASN A 204 7.09 15.48 -15.96
N ARG A 205 7.17 16.78 -15.66
CA ARG A 205 8.07 17.74 -16.33
C ARG A 205 9.47 17.84 -15.71
N GLU A 206 9.67 17.33 -14.49
CA GLU A 206 10.99 17.25 -13.88
C GLU A 206 11.87 16.25 -14.65
N SER A 207 13.13 16.60 -14.89
CA SER A 207 14.08 15.78 -15.63
C SER A 207 14.13 14.33 -15.13
N LYS A 208 14.21 14.16 -13.80
CA LYS A 208 14.28 12.84 -13.15
C LYS A 208 13.08 11.93 -13.43
N CYS A 209 11.90 12.49 -13.71
CA CYS A 209 10.73 11.70 -14.09
C CYS A 209 10.62 11.55 -15.60
N ARG A 210 10.78 12.66 -16.35
CA ARG A 210 10.73 12.69 -17.81
C ARG A 210 11.75 11.75 -18.47
N ASN A 211 12.88 11.51 -17.82
CA ASN A 211 13.92 10.59 -18.29
C ASN A 211 13.64 9.10 -17.95
N SER A 212 12.65 8.81 -17.08
CA SER A 212 12.26 7.45 -16.66
C SER A 212 10.92 7.00 -17.24
N ILE A 213 9.94 7.91 -17.37
CA ILE A 213 8.55 7.58 -17.70
C ILE A 213 8.32 7.41 -19.22
N HIS A 214 7.48 6.46 -19.60
CA HIS A 214 7.05 6.27 -21.00
C HIS A 214 5.65 6.86 -21.27
N ASN A 215 4.73 6.74 -20.32
CA ASN A 215 3.33 7.13 -20.48
C ASN A 215 2.82 7.89 -19.25
N VAL A 216 2.55 9.18 -19.39
CA VAL A 216 2.18 10.08 -18.29
C VAL A 216 0.80 9.82 -17.69
N ASP A 217 -0.09 9.14 -18.43
CA ASP A 217 -1.45 8.85 -17.99
C ASP A 217 -1.48 7.54 -17.19
N LEU A 218 -0.76 6.52 -17.67
CA LEU A 218 -0.72 5.18 -17.09
C LEU A 218 0.34 4.99 -15.99
N GLN A 219 1.38 5.81 -15.99
CA GLN A 219 2.52 5.75 -15.07
C GLN A 219 2.67 7.08 -14.31
N PHE A 220 3.40 7.06 -13.20
CA PHE A 220 3.89 8.26 -12.53
C PHE A 220 5.20 7.98 -11.80
N CYS A 221 5.88 9.03 -11.38
CA CYS A 221 7.18 8.93 -10.72
C CYS A 221 7.10 9.29 -9.23
N ALA A 222 7.93 8.65 -8.41
CA ALA A 222 8.20 9.09 -7.04
C ALA A 222 9.71 8.99 -6.72
N ALA A 223 10.20 9.85 -5.84
CA ALA A 223 11.60 9.86 -5.44
C ALA A 223 11.79 10.43 -4.02
N VAL A 224 12.91 10.11 -3.38
CA VAL A 224 13.34 10.76 -2.13
C VAL A 224 13.85 12.18 -2.43
N ASN A 225 13.49 13.16 -1.60
CA ASN A 225 14.01 14.52 -1.70
C ASN A 225 15.54 14.54 -1.51
N GLY A 226 16.27 15.15 -2.45
CA GLY A 226 17.74 15.11 -2.50
C GLY A 226 18.33 13.91 -3.24
N GLY A 227 17.50 12.94 -3.68
CA GLY A 227 17.94 11.77 -4.44
C GLY A 227 18.61 10.69 -3.56
N GLY A 228 19.44 9.87 -4.20
CA GLY A 228 20.25 8.84 -3.53
C GLY A 228 19.55 7.51 -3.25
N LYS A 229 18.20 7.46 -3.12
CA LYS A 229 17.44 6.25 -2.75
C LYS A 229 16.04 6.18 -3.43
N ASP A 230 15.58 4.98 -3.72
CA ASP A 230 14.36 4.63 -4.49
C ASP A 230 13.94 3.18 -4.15
N THR A 231 12.75 2.73 -4.58
CA THR A 231 12.39 1.30 -4.60
C THR A 231 13.38 0.48 -5.42
N CYS A 232 13.65 -0.75 -5.02
CA CYS A 232 14.72 -1.55 -5.58
C CYS A 232 14.26 -2.95 -6.02
N GLN A 233 15.21 -3.75 -6.51
CA GLN A 233 14.97 -5.11 -6.99
C GLN A 233 14.29 -5.95 -5.89
N GLY A 234 13.12 -6.53 -6.19
CA GLY A 234 12.31 -7.30 -5.24
C GLY A 234 11.17 -6.53 -4.57
N ASP A 235 11.12 -5.20 -4.69
CA ASP A 235 9.95 -4.37 -4.33
C ASP A 235 8.90 -4.31 -5.46
N SER A 236 9.28 -4.72 -6.68
CA SER A 236 8.41 -4.88 -7.85
C SER A 236 7.06 -5.49 -7.50
N GLY A 237 5.96 -4.88 -7.94
CA GLY A 237 4.60 -5.29 -7.63
C GLY A 237 4.09 -4.88 -6.25
N GLY A 238 4.94 -4.40 -5.35
CA GLY A 238 4.56 -3.86 -4.05
C GLY A 238 3.74 -2.56 -4.14
N PRO A 239 3.04 -2.18 -3.06
CA PRO A 239 2.23 -0.96 -3.04
C PRO A 239 3.08 0.30 -2.80
N LEU A 240 2.76 1.36 -3.56
CA LEU A 240 3.04 2.74 -3.20
C LEU A 240 1.74 3.39 -2.72
N MET A 241 1.76 3.98 -1.53
CA MET A 241 0.55 4.35 -0.78
C MET A 241 0.58 5.78 -0.29
N PHE A 242 -0.59 6.32 0.06
CA PHE A 242 -0.75 7.56 0.81
C PHE A 242 -1.72 7.35 1.97
N PHE A 243 -1.65 8.21 2.98
CA PHE A 243 -2.63 8.25 4.07
C PHE A 243 -3.65 9.35 3.79
N SER A 244 -4.92 8.98 3.64
CA SER A 244 -6.03 9.93 3.60
C SER A 244 -6.37 10.36 5.02
N ASN A 245 -6.12 11.64 5.33
CA ASN A 245 -6.50 12.23 6.62
C ASN A 245 -8.02 12.36 6.78
N GLU A 246 -8.76 12.50 5.68
CA GLU A 246 -10.22 12.66 5.66
C GLU A 246 -10.92 11.39 6.15
N ASN A 247 -10.53 10.23 5.59
CA ASN A 247 -11.11 8.94 5.95
C ASN A 247 -10.31 8.19 7.04
N GLN A 248 -9.13 8.70 7.40
CA GLN A 248 -8.14 8.05 8.27
C GLN A 248 -7.77 6.64 7.76
N GLN A 249 -7.44 6.54 6.46
CA GLN A 249 -7.17 5.27 5.79
C GLN A 249 -5.92 5.35 4.90
N TRP A 250 -5.17 4.24 4.86
CA TRP A 250 -4.17 4.01 3.83
C TRP A 250 -4.82 3.60 2.51
N MET A 251 -4.38 4.25 1.45
CA MET A 251 -4.95 4.17 0.11
C MET A 251 -3.84 3.90 -0.90
N LEU A 252 -4.10 3.06 -1.89
CA LEU A 252 -3.13 2.72 -2.93
C LEU A 252 -3.00 3.87 -3.95
N ALA A 253 -1.79 4.40 -4.12
CA ALA A 253 -1.48 5.37 -5.16
C ALA A 253 -0.97 4.69 -6.44
N GLY A 254 -0.16 3.63 -6.30
CA GLY A 254 0.42 2.92 -7.42
C GLY A 254 1.01 1.56 -7.07
N VAL A 255 1.46 0.87 -8.11
CA VAL A 255 2.16 -0.43 -8.03
C VAL A 255 3.60 -0.22 -8.50
N THR A 256 4.59 -0.65 -7.71
CA THR A 256 6.01 -0.55 -8.04
C THR A 256 6.31 -1.28 -9.34
N SER A 257 6.79 -0.57 -10.37
CA SER A 257 6.95 -1.13 -11.72
C SER A 257 8.43 -1.24 -12.11
N TYR A 258 9.15 -0.13 -12.25
CA TYR A 258 10.58 -0.15 -12.61
C TYR A 258 11.31 1.12 -12.17
N GLY A 259 12.64 1.07 -12.18
CA GLY A 259 13.52 2.20 -11.91
C GLY A 259 14.89 1.98 -12.56
N ARG A 260 15.66 3.05 -12.77
CA ARG A 260 17.03 2.94 -13.29
C ARG A 260 18.00 2.84 -12.13
N GLY A 261 18.39 1.61 -11.78
CA GLY A 261 19.11 1.34 -10.53
C GLY A 261 18.21 1.60 -9.33
N CYS A 262 18.81 1.78 -8.15
CA CYS A 262 18.08 2.07 -6.92
C CYS A 262 18.65 3.37 -6.34
N GLY A 263 17.92 4.48 -6.53
CA GLY A 263 18.29 5.78 -5.95
C GLY A 263 19.24 6.66 -6.77
N LEU A 264 19.31 6.51 -8.08
CA LEU A 264 20.08 7.45 -8.89
C LEU A 264 19.44 8.85 -8.83
N THR A 265 20.20 9.88 -8.47
CA THR A 265 19.70 11.26 -8.30
C THR A 265 18.97 11.81 -9.53
N ASP A 266 19.38 11.39 -10.73
CA ASP A 266 18.82 11.81 -12.02
C ASP A 266 17.66 10.93 -12.53
N TYR A 267 17.22 9.92 -11.77
CA TYR A 267 16.13 9.00 -12.17
C TYR A 267 15.21 8.72 -10.98
N ALA A 268 13.94 9.10 -11.12
CA ALA A 268 12.89 8.68 -10.20
C ALA A 268 12.41 7.26 -10.53
N GLY A 269 11.93 6.54 -9.51
CA GLY A 269 11.25 5.27 -9.65
C GLY A 269 9.87 5.47 -10.28
N VAL A 270 9.45 4.51 -11.10
CA VAL A 270 8.22 4.57 -11.89
C VAL A 270 7.23 3.53 -11.39
N TYR A 271 5.99 3.98 -11.23
CA TYR A 271 4.89 3.24 -10.64
C TYR A 271 3.71 3.23 -11.60
N THR A 272 3.02 2.11 -11.72
CA THR A 272 1.76 2.02 -12.44
C THR A 272 0.69 2.78 -11.65
N ARG A 273 -0.01 3.72 -12.29
CA ARG A 273 -1.02 4.59 -11.65
C ARG A 273 -2.26 3.79 -11.25
N ALA A 274 -2.47 3.52 -9.97
CA ALA A 274 -3.56 2.62 -9.53
C ALA A 274 -4.95 3.12 -9.94
N SER A 275 -5.19 4.43 -9.91
CA SER A 275 -6.48 5.04 -10.30
C SER A 275 -6.85 4.83 -11.77
N ALA A 276 -5.86 4.69 -12.67
CA ALA A 276 -6.12 4.39 -14.08
C ALA A 276 -6.75 3.00 -14.30
N TYR A 277 -6.63 2.10 -13.31
CA TYR A 277 -7.10 0.72 -13.40
C TYR A 277 -8.22 0.37 -12.41
N THR A 278 -8.69 1.28 -11.54
CA THR A 278 -9.73 0.94 -10.54
C THR A 278 -10.95 0.26 -11.16
N LYS A 279 -11.48 0.77 -12.28
CA LYS A 279 -12.63 0.17 -12.98
C LYS A 279 -12.34 -1.26 -13.44
N TRP A 280 -11.14 -1.52 -13.97
CA TRP A 280 -10.70 -2.87 -14.33
C TRP A 280 -10.57 -3.76 -13.09
N ILE A 281 -9.90 -3.31 -12.03
CA ILE A 281 -9.74 -4.06 -10.78
C ILE A 281 -11.11 -4.46 -10.21
N VAL A 282 -12.05 -3.53 -10.12
CA VAL A 282 -13.42 -3.80 -9.66
C VAL A 282 -14.13 -4.81 -10.58
N SER A 283 -13.98 -4.70 -11.90
CA SER A 283 -14.59 -5.66 -12.84
C SER A 283 -14.04 -7.10 -12.71
N MET A 284 -12.79 -7.25 -12.25
CA MET A 284 -12.13 -8.55 -12.07
C MET A 284 -12.40 -9.18 -10.70
N VAL A 285 -12.59 -8.35 -9.67
CA VAL A 285 -12.79 -8.77 -8.27
C VAL A 285 -14.28 -8.93 -7.93
N GLY A 286 -15.16 -8.14 -8.55
CA GLY A 286 -16.59 -8.13 -8.27
C GLY A 286 -16.89 -7.77 -6.81
N ASP A 287 -17.96 -8.35 -6.26
CA ASP A 287 -18.44 -8.06 -4.90
C ASP A 287 -17.42 -8.39 -3.78
N ASP A 288 -16.38 -9.19 -4.05
CA ASP A 288 -15.30 -9.49 -3.09
C ASP A 288 -14.56 -8.20 -2.64
N ILE A 289 -14.63 -7.12 -3.42
CA ILE A 289 -14.06 -5.81 -3.05
C ILE A 289 -14.83 -5.12 -1.92
N ASN A 290 -16.11 -5.48 -1.73
CA ASN A 290 -16.99 -4.95 -0.68
C ASN A 290 -16.92 -5.79 0.61
N PHE A 291 -15.92 -6.67 0.74
CA PHE A 291 -15.76 -7.51 1.93
C PHE A 291 -15.61 -6.67 3.21
N GLU A 292 -16.62 -6.79 4.07
CA GLU A 292 -16.59 -6.34 5.46
C GLU A 292 -16.16 -7.52 6.34
N GLY A 293 -14.87 -7.60 6.63
CA GLY A 293 -14.29 -8.74 7.33
C GLY A 293 -14.70 -8.81 8.79
N ASN A 294 -15.74 -9.60 9.09
CA ASN A 294 -16.25 -9.97 10.42
C ASN A 294 -15.83 -9.02 11.55
N SER A 295 -16.29 -7.77 11.48
CA SER A 295 -16.34 -6.91 12.65
C SER A 295 -17.23 -7.60 13.69
N ALA A 296 -16.70 -7.80 14.90
CA ALA A 296 -17.50 -8.36 15.98
C ALA A 296 -18.65 -7.39 16.31
N GLN A 297 -19.88 -7.82 16.02
CA GLN A 297 -21.16 -7.17 16.30
C GLN A 297 -21.47 -5.84 15.57
N MET A 298 -22.25 -5.94 14.50
CA MET A 298 -23.57 -5.28 14.47
C MET A 298 -24.65 -6.29 14.08
N ASN A 299 -25.14 -7.04 15.07
CA ASN A 299 -26.45 -7.66 14.94
C ASN A 299 -27.53 -6.58 15.11
N THR A 300 -28.71 -6.82 14.52
CA THR A 300 -29.98 -6.10 14.74
C THR A 300 -30.13 -4.65 14.23
N VAL A 301 -30.05 -4.42 12.90
CA VAL A 301 -30.99 -3.51 12.20
C VAL A 301 -31.39 -4.04 10.81
N SER A 302 -32.01 -5.22 10.73
CA SER A 302 -32.53 -5.75 9.44
C SER A 302 -33.94 -6.36 9.52
N ASN A 303 -34.50 -6.56 10.71
CA ASN A 303 -35.82 -7.18 10.90
C ASN A 303 -36.98 -6.19 11.19
N ILE A 304 -36.74 -4.87 11.10
CA ILE A 304 -37.79 -3.86 11.34
C ILE A 304 -38.50 -3.44 10.03
N PHE A 305 -37.84 -3.54 8.87
CA PHE A 305 -38.44 -3.13 7.59
C PHE A 305 -39.40 -4.16 6.96
N TYR A 306 -39.27 -5.46 7.29
CA TYR A 306 -40.16 -6.50 6.73
C TYR A 306 -41.45 -6.74 7.52
N SER A 307 -41.51 -6.36 8.80
CA SER A 307 -42.74 -6.45 9.61
C SER A 307 -43.66 -5.24 9.45
N GLY A 308 -43.12 -4.06 9.13
CA GLY A 308 -43.90 -2.83 8.97
C GLY A 308 -44.74 -2.75 7.69
N ILE A 309 -44.32 -3.41 6.60
CA ILE A 309 -45.01 -3.32 5.30
C ILE A 309 -46.22 -4.27 5.21
N LEU A 310 -46.17 -5.43 5.89
CA LEU A 310 -47.31 -6.37 5.88
C LEU A 310 -48.51 -5.88 6.71
N ALA A 311 -48.29 -5.01 7.70
CA ALA A 311 -49.35 -4.49 8.57
C ALA A 311 -50.22 -3.40 7.90
N LEU A 312 -49.72 -2.72 6.85
CA LEU A 312 -50.43 -1.59 6.24
C LEU A 312 -51.39 -1.98 5.09
N ILE A 313 -51.30 -3.21 4.58
CA ILE A 313 -52.10 -3.69 3.44
C ILE A 313 -53.45 -4.29 3.87
N ILE A 314 -53.63 -4.62 5.15
CA ILE A 314 -54.85 -5.29 5.66
C ILE A 314 -55.96 -4.29 6.08
N LEU A 315 -55.67 -2.99 6.20
CA LEU A 315 -56.59 -2.00 6.77
C LEU A 315 -57.37 -1.13 5.74
N THR A 316 -57.26 -1.38 4.44
CA THR A 316 -57.89 -0.56 3.39
C THR A 316 -58.96 -1.28 2.55
N HIS A 317 -59.47 -2.45 3.00
CA HIS A 317 -60.55 -3.19 2.33
C HIS A 317 -61.75 -3.47 3.26
N SER A 318 -62.11 -2.48 4.09
CA SER A 318 -63.28 -2.53 4.98
C SER A 318 -64.15 -1.26 4.98
N PHE A 319 -64.15 -0.49 3.89
CA PHE A 319 -65.13 0.60 3.67
C PHE A 319 -65.33 0.87 2.16
N LEU A 320 -66.15 0.04 1.52
CA LEU A 320 -67.08 0.36 0.42
C LEU A 320 -68.01 -0.85 0.17
#